data_AF-A0A1M3J1Q8-F1
#
_entry.id   AF-A0A1M3J1Q8-F1
#
_cell.length_a   1.000
_cell.length_b   1.000
_cell.length_c   1.000
_cell.angle_alpha   90.00
_cell.angle_beta   90.00
_cell.angle_gamma   90.00
#
_symmetry.space_group_name_H-M   'P 1'
#
loop_
_entity.id
_entity.type
_entity.pdbx_description
1 polymer ?
#
loop_
_entity_poly.entity_id
_entity_poly.type
_entity_poly.pdbx_seq_one_letter_code
_entity_poly.pdbx_strand_id
1 'polypeptide(L)' 'MSRRLKTDISTKISLSLPKSMLEEIDTLCAASFLSRSAWFLQAAREKLEKERLEKSRSLISHLKDLE' A
#
# COMPACT_ATOMS: atom_id res chain seq x y z
N MET A 1 -15.46 30.66 10.06
CA MET A 1 -15.66 29.91 8.80
C MET A 1 -14.96 28.56 8.90
N SER A 2 -15.71 27.48 9.16
CA SER A 2 -15.13 26.12 9.26
C SER A 2 -14.72 25.62 7.88
N ARG A 3 -13.43 25.34 7.68
CA ARG A 3 -12.95 24.60 6.52
C ARG A 3 -13.45 23.16 6.64
N ARG A 4 -14.48 22.81 5.88
CA ARG A 4 -14.79 21.40 5.62
C ARG A 4 -13.68 20.86 4.72
N LEU A 5 -12.75 20.10 5.29
CA LEU A 5 -11.89 19.22 4.49
C LEU A 5 -12.84 18.25 3.77
N LYS A 6 -12.91 18.34 2.43
CA LYS A 6 -13.59 17.32 1.61
C LYS A 6 -12.79 16.03 1.77
N THR A 7 -13.08 15.24 2.78
CA THR A 7 -12.71 13.83 2.78
C THR A 7 -13.65 13.11 1.82
N ASP A 8 -13.09 12.13 1.11
CA ASP A 8 -13.81 11.05 0.43
C ASP A 8 -14.27 11.31 -1.01
N ILE A 9 -13.31 11.61 -1.90
CA ILE A 9 -13.43 11.12 -3.28
C ILE A 9 -12.96 9.66 -3.24
N SER A 10 -13.86 8.73 -2.90
CA SER A 10 -13.60 7.29 -3.00
C SER A 10 -13.45 6.93 -4.47
N THR A 11 -12.21 6.89 -4.95
CA THR A 11 -11.89 6.41 -6.29
C THR A 11 -11.87 4.88 -6.24
N LYS A 12 -12.90 4.25 -6.82
CA LYS A 12 -12.94 2.79 -6.96
C LYS A 12 -11.90 2.34 -7.99
N ILE A 13 -11.23 1.24 -7.69
CA ILE A 13 -10.29 0.58 -8.60
C ILE A 13 -10.82 -0.83 -8.86
N SER A 14 -10.76 -1.28 -10.11
CA SER A 14 -11.06 -2.65 -10.51
C SER A 14 -9.82 -3.26 -11.14
N LEU A 15 -9.44 -4.46 -10.70
CA LEU A 15 -8.24 -5.16 -11.15
C LEU A 15 -8.62 -6.59 -11.53
N SER A 16 -7.96 -7.12 -12.55
CA SER A 16 -8.01 -8.54 -12.87
C SER A 16 -6.73 -9.20 -12.36
N LEU A 17 -6.88 -10.30 -11.62
CA LEU A 17 -5.78 -11.04 -11.01
C LEU A 17 -5.87 -12.52 -11.41
N PRO A 18 -4.74 -13.23 -11.49
CA PRO A 18 -4.74 -14.68 -11.62
C PRO A 18 -5.55 -15.34 -10.50
N LYS A 19 -6.29 -16.42 -10.82
CA LYS A 19 -7.12 -17.13 -9.85
C LYS A 19 -6.32 -17.66 -8.67
N SER A 20 -5.14 -18.24 -8.93
CA SER A 20 -4.25 -18.77 -7.89
C SER A 20 -3.88 -17.70 -6.86
N MET A 21 -3.57 -16.49 -7.31
CA MET A 21 -3.24 -15.38 -6.43
C MET A 21 -4.44 -14.95 -5.57
N LEU A 22 -5.65 -14.94 -6.13
CA LEU A 22 -6.86 -14.63 -5.36
C LEU A 22 -7.14 -15.68 -4.28
N GLU A 23 -6.94 -16.97 -4.58
CA GLU A 23 -7.13 -18.06 -3.63
C GLU A 23 -6.14 -17.99 -2.46
N GLU A 24 -4.88 -17.65 -2.73
CA GLU A 24 -3.87 -17.41 -1.70
C GLU A 24 -4.27 -16.22 -0.80
N ILE A 25 -4.68 -15.11 -1.41
CA ILE A 25 -5.14 -13.91 -0.67
C ILE A 25 -6.35 -14.25 0.21
N ASP A 26 -7.30 -15.02 -0.32
CA ASP A 26 -8.50 -15.43 0.42
C ASP A 26 -8.16 -16.30 1.63
N THR A 27 -7.19 -17.20 1.47
CA THR A 27 -6.70 -18.04 2.56
C THR A 27 -6.10 -17.19 3.68
N LEU A 28 -5.28 -16.19 3.32
CA LEU A 28 -4.68 -15.24 4.27
C LEU A 28 -5.74 -14.35 4.94
N CYS A 29 -6.71 -13.85 4.17
CA CYS A 29 -7.82 -13.05 4.68
C CYS A 29 -8.66 -13.85 5.70
N ALA A 30 -8.95 -15.11 5.40
CA ALA A 30 -9.68 -16.00 6.31
C ALA A 30 -8.92 -16.25 7.61
N ALA A 31 -7.61 -16.50 7.53
CA ALA A 31 -6.77 -16.72 8.71
C ALA A 31 -6.61 -15.47 9.59
N SER A 32 -6.62 -14.28 8.99
CA SER A 32 -6.43 -13.00 9.67
C SER A 32 -7.73 -12.28 10.06
N PHE A 33 -8.89 -12.85 9.73
CA PHE A 33 -10.21 -12.21 9.89
C PHE A 33 -10.28 -10.82 9.23
N LEU A 34 -9.59 -10.65 8.10
CA LEU A 34 -9.56 -9.41 7.34
C LEU A 34 -10.41 -9.52 6.07
N SER A 35 -10.98 -8.39 5.64
CA SER A 35 -11.58 -8.31 4.31
C SER A 35 -10.49 -8.18 3.24
N ARG A 36 -10.74 -8.66 2.02
CA ARG A 36 -9.84 -8.47 0.86
C ARG A 36 -9.43 -7.01 0.70
N SER A 37 -10.38 -6.09 0.81
CA SER A 37 -10.11 -4.65 0.68
C SER A 37 -9.13 -4.15 1.73
N ALA A 38 -9.31 -4.56 3.00
CA ALA A 38 -8.38 -4.22 4.07
C ALA A 38 -6.99 -4.79 3.82
N TRP A 39 -6.92 -6.05 3.36
CA TRP A 39 -5.66 -6.71 3.00
C TRP A 39 -4.92 -5.96 1.88
N PHE A 40 -5.61 -5.59 0.80
CA PHE A 40 -5.02 -4.82 -0.30
C PHE A 40 -4.54 -3.43 0.14
N LEU A 41 -5.33 -2.74 0.98
CA LEU A 41 -4.94 -1.43 1.50
C LEU A 41 -3.71 -1.53 2.41
N GLN A 42 -3.64 -2.55 3.25
CA GLN A 42 -2.48 -2.80 4.11
C GLN A 42 -1.23 -3.11 3.26
N ALA A 43 -1.34 -4.05 2.32
CA ALA A 43 -0.24 -4.40 1.42
C ALA A 43 0.25 -3.19 0.60
N ALA A 44 -0.67 -2.36 0.11
CA ALA A 44 -0.34 -1.14 -0.61
C ALA A 44 0.41 -0.14 0.29
N ARG A 45 -0.03 0.04 1.54
CA ARG A 45 0.63 0.92 2.51
C ARG A 45 2.04 0.45 2.84
N GLU A 46 2.21 -0.84 3.14
CA GLU A 46 3.51 -1.44 3.44
C GLU A 46 4.48 -1.26 2.27
N LYS A 47 4.02 -1.47 1.03
CA LYS A 47 4.82 -1.25 -0.17
C LYS A 47 5.24 0.21 -0.34
N LEU A 48 4.32 1.15 -0.15
CA LEU A 48 4.61 2.59 -0.24
C LEU A 48 5.60 3.05 0.83
N GLU A 49 5.47 2.55 2.06
CA GLU A 49 6.40 2.86 3.15
C GLU A 49 7.79 2.30 2.86
N LYS A 50 7.89 1.07 2.35
CA LYS A 50 9.16 0.47 1.94
C LYS A 50 9.85 1.27 0.83
N GLU A 51 9.12 1.63 -0.24
CA GLU A 51 9.68 2.43 -1.34
C GLU A 51 10.12 3.83 -0.87
N ARG A 52 9.37 4.46 0.05
CA ARG A 52 9.78 5.73 0.64
C ARG A 52 11.09 5.61 1.41
N LEU A 53 11.23 4.57 2.22
CA LEU A 53 12.45 4.32 2.98
C LEU A 53 13.64 4.01 2.08
N GLU A 54 13.46 3.20 1.03
CA GLU A 54 14.50 2.91 0.04
C GLU A 54 14.97 4.15 -0.72
N LYS A 55 14.03 5.01 -1.14
CA LYS A 55 14.36 6.31 -1.75
C LYS A 55 15.12 7.21 -0.79
N SER A 56 14.70 7.31 0.47
CA SER A 56 15.45 8.10 1.46
C SER A 56 16.86 7.55 1.70
N ARG A 57 17.02 6.22 1.77
CA ARG A 57 18.34 5.59 1.94
C ARG A 57 19.26 5.84 0.75
N SER A 58 18.76 5.70 -0.47
CA SER A 58 19.54 5.97 -1.69
C SER A 58 19.95 7.44 -1.82
N LEU A 59 19.09 8.37 -1.41
CA LEU A 59 19.46 9.79 -1.34
C LEU A 59 20.58 10.05 -0.33
N ILE A 60 20.51 9.42 0.86
CA ILE A 60 21.56 9.55 1.88
C ILE A 60 22.88 8.94 1.41
N SER A 61 22.87 7.80 0.72
CA SER A 61 24.10 7.21 0.18
C SER A 61 24.74 8.12 -0.87
N HIS A 62 23.94 8.67 -1.79
CA HIS A 62 24.46 9.60 -2.79
C HIS A 62 25.04 10.89 -2.19
N LEU A 63 24.49 11.38 -1.08
CA LEU A 63 25.07 12.52 -0.37
C LEU A 63 26.41 12.18 0.29
N LYS A 64 26.55 10.97 0.85
CA LYS A 64 27.81 10.50 1.46
C LYS A 64 28.91 10.25 0.45
N ASP A 65 28.57 9.83 -0.77
CA ASP A 65 29.55 9.60 -1.84
C ASP A 65 30.11 10.91 -2.42
N LEU A 66 29.52 12.06 -2.07
CA LEU A 66 29.93 13.40 -2.50
C LEU A 66 30.80 14.15 -1.46
N GLU A 67 30.96 13.60 -0.25
CA GLU A 67 31.89 14.09 0.80
C GLU A 67 33.25 13.36 0.72
#